data_AF-A0A962ZA96-F1
#
_entry.id   AF-A0A962ZA96-F1
#
_cell.length_a   1.000
_cell.length_b   1.000
_cell.length_c   1.000
_cell.angle_alpha   90.00
_cell.angle_beta   90.00
_cell.angle_gamma   90.00
#
_symmetry.space_group_name_H-M   'P 1'
#
loop_
_entity.id
_entity.type
_entity.pdbx_description
1 polymer ?
#
loop_
_entity_poly.entity_id
_entity_poly.type
_entity_poly.pdbx_seq_one_letter_code
_entity_poly.pdbx_strand_id
1 'polypeptide(L)'
;ARGIDRYFELEQEEMYGEPFGVPEPLETVFTSWFQGGEVFRSGLTYRRGAGNIFYFRPGHETYPSYHDANVRMVLRNAARWAYNPAARVADPVSAPNVPVERAPETIEHRGPRLHAPGQKGFV
;
A
#
# COMPACT_ATOMS: atom_id res chain seq x y z
N ALA A 1 -3.88 8.68 15.09
CA ALA A 1 -3.77 7.26 15.51
C ALA A 1 -4.57 7.04 16.81
N ARG A 2 -5.34 5.95 16.94
CA ARG A 2 -6.21 5.73 18.12
C ARG A 2 -5.38 5.28 19.33
N GLY A 3 -5.54 5.97 20.47
CA GLY A 3 -4.86 5.57 21.72
C GLY A 3 -3.35 5.81 21.71
N ILE A 4 -2.88 6.72 20.84
CA ILE A 4 -1.53 7.29 20.86
C ILE A 4 -1.71 8.77 21.19
N ASP A 5 -0.85 9.31 22.05
CA ASP A 5 -0.85 10.75 22.37
C ASP A 5 -0.35 11.57 21.16
N ARG A 6 -0.20 12.89 21.31
CA ARG A 6 0.26 13.80 20.27
C ARG A 6 1.62 13.38 19.68
N TYR A 7 2.47 12.76 20.49
CA TYR A 7 3.72 12.13 20.10
C TYR A 7 4.08 11.02 21.10
N PHE A 8 5.06 10.19 20.76
CA PHE A 8 5.76 9.31 21.70
C PHE A 8 7.25 9.30 21.32
N GLU A 9 8.09 8.94 22.27
CA GLU A 9 9.55 9.00 22.13
C GLU A 9 10.16 7.61 22.16
N LEU A 10 11.19 7.41 21.36
CA LEU A 10 12.06 6.24 21.41
C LEU A 10 13.47 6.77 21.67
N GLU A 11 14.03 6.44 22.84
CA GLU A 11 15.33 6.96 23.28
C GLU A 11 16.46 6.65 22.29
N GLN A 12 16.45 5.45 21.71
CA GLN A 12 17.46 4.98 20.77
C GLN A 12 16.79 4.34 19.57
N GLU A 13 17.15 4.82 18.38
CA GLU A 13 16.61 4.30 17.14
C GLU A 13 17.41 4.78 15.91
N GLU A 14 17.45 3.97 14.85
CA GLU A 14 18.14 4.34 13.61
C GLU A 14 17.44 5.49 12.88
N MET A 15 18.21 6.52 12.50
CA MET A 15 17.72 7.69 11.78
C MET A 15 17.57 7.39 10.29
N TYR A 16 16.35 7.60 9.78
CA TYR A 16 16.08 7.81 8.35
C TYR A 16 15.68 9.27 8.15
N GLY A 17 15.98 9.85 6.98
CA GLY A 17 15.72 11.27 6.68
C GLY A 17 15.06 11.49 5.32
N GLU A 18 14.37 12.61 5.17
CA GLU A 18 13.90 13.07 3.86
C GLU A 18 15.08 13.53 2.96
N PRO A 19 14.95 13.46 1.62
CA PRO A 19 13.79 13.01 0.86
C PRO A 19 13.66 11.48 0.81
N PHE A 20 12.49 10.97 1.20
CA PHE A 20 12.14 9.56 1.04
C PHE A 20 11.48 9.34 -0.33
N GLY A 21 12.17 8.63 -1.22
CA GLY A 21 11.81 8.40 -2.63
C GLY A 21 10.59 7.50 -2.88
N VAL A 22 9.55 7.63 -2.06
CA VAL A 22 8.27 6.94 -2.20
C VAL A 22 7.22 7.86 -2.83
N PRO A 23 6.17 7.30 -3.45
CA PRO A 23 5.04 8.11 -3.90
C PRO A 23 4.40 8.90 -2.76
N GLU A 24 3.69 9.97 -3.11
CA GLU A 24 2.88 10.72 -2.14
C GLU A 24 1.89 9.76 -1.45
N PRO A 25 1.87 9.71 -0.11
CA PRO A 25 0.95 8.86 0.62
C PRO A 25 -0.49 9.35 0.51
N LEU A 26 -1.45 8.47 0.79
CA LEU A 26 -2.84 8.89 0.98
C LEU A 26 -2.97 9.78 2.22
N GLU A 27 -2.31 9.39 3.30
CA GLU A 27 -2.19 10.15 4.54
C GLU A 27 -0.81 9.92 5.16
N THR A 28 -0.20 11.00 5.65
CA THR A 28 0.94 10.97 6.56
C THR A 28 0.41 10.95 8.00
N VAL A 29 0.53 9.81 8.67
CA VAL A 29 0.04 9.58 10.04
C VAL A 29 1.07 9.97 11.09
N PHE A 30 2.36 9.76 10.80
CA PHE A 30 3.46 10.11 11.69
C PHE A 30 4.59 10.82 10.92
N THR A 31 5.17 11.81 11.58
CA THR A 31 6.41 12.46 11.18
C THR A 31 7.37 12.36 12.36
N SER A 32 8.53 11.75 12.14
CA SER A 32 9.61 11.67 13.13
C SER A 32 10.51 12.88 13.04
N TRP A 33 11.00 13.33 14.19
CA TRP A 33 12.16 14.20 14.32
C TRP A 33 13.27 13.39 14.96
N PHE A 34 14.50 13.60 14.51
CA PHE A 34 15.68 12.95 15.06
C PHE A 34 16.64 13.98 15.67
N GLN A 35 17.43 13.53 16.64
CA GLN A 35 18.40 14.38 17.33
C GLN A 35 19.41 15.05 16.38
N GLY A 36 19.71 14.42 15.23
CA GLY A 36 20.58 15.00 14.19
C GLY A 36 19.97 16.20 13.44
N GLY A 37 18.67 16.49 13.67
CA GLY A 37 17.93 17.57 13.04
C GLY A 37 17.10 17.14 11.84
N GLU A 38 17.22 15.89 11.40
CA GLU A 38 16.44 15.34 10.29
C GLU A 38 14.98 15.08 10.70
N VAL A 39 14.12 15.17 9.69
CA VAL A 39 12.72 14.75 9.79
C VAL A 39 12.44 13.63 8.80
N PHE A 40 11.43 12.82 9.08
CA PHE A 40 11.04 11.71 8.22
C PHE A 40 9.56 11.41 8.30
N ARG A 41 8.89 11.21 7.16
CA ARG A 41 7.52 10.70 7.12
C ARG A 41 7.50 9.22 7.53
N SER A 42 7.36 8.99 8.83
CA SER A 42 7.57 7.69 9.50
C SER A 42 6.32 6.82 9.64
N GLY A 43 5.16 7.32 9.23
CA GLY A 43 3.91 6.57 9.20
C GLY A 43 3.08 6.96 7.98
N LEU A 44 3.00 6.09 6.99
CA LEU A 44 2.41 6.41 5.68
C LEU A 44 1.35 5.38 5.29
N THR A 45 0.26 5.85 4.71
CA THR A 45 -0.79 4.98 4.17
C THR A 45 -0.80 4.98 2.65
N TYR A 46 -1.05 3.81 2.06
CA TYR A 46 -1.21 3.64 0.62
C TYR A 46 -2.35 2.67 0.31
N ARG A 47 -2.77 2.65 -0.96
CA ARG A 47 -3.72 1.70 -1.52
C ARG A 47 -3.13 1.10 -2.79
N ARG A 48 -3.12 -0.23 -2.90
CA ARG A 48 -2.81 -0.94 -4.14
C ARG A 48 -3.96 -1.89 -4.47
N GLY A 49 -4.72 -1.57 -5.52
CA GLY A 49 -5.97 -2.27 -5.80
C GLY A 49 -6.90 -2.22 -4.59
N ALA A 50 -7.36 -3.38 -4.12
CA ALA A 50 -8.17 -3.49 -2.90
C ALA A 50 -7.34 -3.51 -1.60
N GLY A 51 -6.01 -3.59 -1.67
CA GLY A 51 -5.15 -3.73 -0.49
C GLY A 51 -4.77 -2.40 0.16
N ASN A 52 -5.04 -2.27 1.46
CA ASN A 52 -4.53 -1.18 2.30
C ASN A 52 -3.08 -1.49 2.73
N ILE A 53 -2.21 -0.50 2.66
CA ILE A 53 -0.80 -0.62 3.04
C ILE A 53 -0.49 0.46 4.07
N PHE A 54 0.18 0.07 5.15
CA PHE A 54 0.72 1.00 6.15
C PHE A 54 2.22 0.77 6.31
N TYR A 55 3.00 1.80 6.00
CA TYR A 55 4.43 1.85 6.27
C TYR A 55 4.66 2.50 7.63
N PHE A 56 5.50 1.90 8.46
CA PHE A 56 5.85 2.41 9.79
C PHE A 56 7.34 2.17 10.05
N ARG A 57 8.09 3.24 10.32
CA ARG A 57 9.56 3.22 10.35
C ARG A 57 10.19 2.48 11.55
N PRO A 58 9.77 2.67 12.81
CA PRO A 58 10.50 2.12 13.96
C PRO A 58 10.66 0.61 13.93
N GLY A 59 11.89 0.14 14.19
CA GLY A 59 12.17 -1.30 14.23
C GLY A 59 13.58 -1.73 13.88
N HIS A 60 14.59 -0.87 14.05
CA HIS A 60 15.98 -1.27 13.84
C HIS A 60 16.39 -2.40 14.81
N GLU A 61 17.06 -3.42 14.30
CA GLU A 61 17.22 -4.72 14.95
C GLU A 61 18.07 -4.71 16.23
N THR A 62 18.93 -3.70 16.39
CA THR A 62 19.78 -3.56 17.57
C THR A 62 19.07 -2.91 18.76
N TYR A 63 17.87 -2.35 18.56
CA TYR A 63 17.09 -1.68 19.61
C TYR A 63 15.78 -2.44 19.92
N PRO A 64 15.32 -2.41 21.18
CA PRO A 64 14.11 -3.12 21.59
C PRO A 64 12.82 -2.37 21.19
N SER A 65 12.78 -1.75 20.01
CA SER A 65 11.68 -0.85 19.59
C SER A 65 10.34 -1.57 19.50
N TYR A 66 10.32 -2.86 19.17
CA TYR A 66 9.10 -3.69 19.23
C TYR A 66 8.66 -4.08 20.64
N HIS A 67 9.42 -3.73 21.69
CA HIS A 67 8.98 -3.87 23.08
C HIS A 67 8.24 -2.63 23.59
N ASP A 68 8.36 -1.49 22.91
CA ASP A 68 7.63 -0.28 23.25
C ASP A 68 6.11 -0.45 23.10
N ALA A 69 5.37 0.06 24.09
CA ALA A 69 3.92 -0.10 24.15
C ALA A 69 3.20 0.69 23.05
N ASN A 70 3.72 1.86 22.67
CA ASN A 70 3.16 2.70 21.61
C ASN A 70 3.40 2.06 20.25
N VAL A 71 4.61 1.56 19.98
CA VAL A 71 4.93 0.83 18.74
C VAL A 71 3.98 -0.36 18.56
N ARG A 72 3.80 -1.19 19.60
CA ARG A 72 2.84 -2.31 19.57
C ARG A 72 1.40 -1.85 19.33
N MET A 73 0.99 -0.75 19.95
CA MET A 73 -0.35 -0.18 19.77
C MET A 73 -0.56 0.31 18.34
N VAL A 74 0.42 1.00 17.75
CA VAL A 74 0.38 1.44 16.35
C VAL A 74 0.24 0.24 15.42
N LEU A 75 1.06 -0.80 15.58
CA LEU A 75 0.99 -2.00 14.75
C LEU A 75 -0.37 -2.72 14.86
N ARG A 76 -0.93 -2.80 16.08
CA ARG A 76 -2.27 -3.39 16.30
C ARG A 76 -3.37 -2.57 15.61
N ASN A 77 -3.27 -1.25 15.65
CA ASN A 77 -4.22 -0.36 14.97
C ASN A 77 -4.07 -0.45 13.45
N ALA A 78 -2.83 -0.48 12.96
CA ALA A 78 -2.52 -0.62 11.54
C ALA A 78 -3.05 -1.94 10.98
N ALA A 79 -2.87 -3.06 11.68
CA ALA A 79 -3.41 -4.35 11.25
C ALA A 79 -4.95 -4.33 11.13
N ARG A 80 -5.63 -3.68 12.08
CA ARG A 80 -7.10 -3.51 12.02
C ARG A 80 -7.55 -2.60 10.89
N TRP A 81 -6.83 -1.51 10.64
CA TRP A 81 -7.12 -0.58 9.55
C TRP A 81 -6.82 -1.20 8.18
N ALA A 82 -5.75 -1.99 8.08
CA ALA A 82 -5.34 -2.65 6.85
C ALA A 82 -6.28 -3.79 6.45
N TYR A 83 -7.04 -4.33 7.39
CA TYR A 83 -8.05 -5.35 7.11
C TYR A 83 -9.08 -4.84 6.10
N ASN A 84 -9.22 -5.56 5.00
CA ASN A 84 -10.27 -5.35 4.01
C ASN A 84 -11.27 -6.52 4.09
N PRO A 85 -12.56 -6.28 4.43
CA PRO A 85 -13.57 -7.33 4.51
C PRO A 85 -14.03 -7.85 3.14
N ALA A 86 -13.65 -7.22 2.03
CA ALA A 86 -14.02 -7.65 0.69
C ALA A 86 -13.44 -9.04 0.37
N ALA A 87 -14.17 -9.81 -0.44
CA ALA A 87 -13.69 -11.09 -0.93
C ALA A 87 -12.35 -10.94 -1.68
N ARG A 88 -11.45 -11.89 -1.47
CA ARG A 88 -10.17 -11.94 -2.20
C ARG A 88 -10.46 -12.04 -3.69
N VAL A 89 -9.91 -11.11 -4.47
CA VAL A 89 -9.90 -11.20 -5.93
C VAL A 89 -8.91 -12.31 -6.32
N ALA A 90 -9.41 -13.40 -6.92
CA ALA A 90 -8.60 -14.58 -7.24
C ALA A 90 -7.54 -14.30 -8.32
N ASP A 91 -7.89 -13.48 -9.32
CA ASP A 91 -6.99 -13.08 -10.40
C ASP A 91 -7.12 -11.56 -10.65
N PRO A 92 -6.42 -10.72 -9.87
CA PRO A 92 -6.53 -9.27 -9.96
C PRO A 92 -5.87 -8.68 -11.22
N VAL A 93 -5.19 -9.51 -12.02
CA VAL A 93 -4.57 -9.12 -13.30
C VAL A 93 -5.25 -9.79 -14.49
N SER A 94 -6.33 -10.54 -14.28
CA SER A 94 -7.13 -11.12 -15.34
C SER A 94 -7.73 -10.01 -16.20
N ALA A 95 -7.23 -9.89 -17.43
CA ALA A 95 -7.80 -9.05 -18.46
C ALA A 95 -8.10 -9.92 -19.69
N PRO A 96 -9.05 -10.88 -19.59
CA PRO A 96 -9.40 -11.72 -20.72
C PRO A 96 -9.93 -10.86 -21.87
N ASN A 97 -9.55 -11.21 -23.10
CA ASN A 97 -10.15 -10.60 -24.27
C ASN A 97 -11.67 -10.86 -24.25
N VAL A 98 -12.47 -9.78 -24.31
CA VAL A 98 -13.92 -9.86 -24.44
C VAL A 98 -14.27 -9.65 -25.91
N PRO A 99 -14.84 -10.66 -26.59
CA PRO A 99 -15.32 -10.49 -27.96
C PRO A 99 -16.37 -9.38 -28.05
N VAL A 100 -16.46 -8.71 -29.20
CA VAL A 100 -17.42 -7.63 -29.48
C VAL A 100 -18.85 -8.05 -29.15
N GLU A 101 -19.19 -9.31 -29.43
CA GLU A 101 -20.52 -9.89 -29.21
C GLU A 101 -20.86 -10.08 -27.72
N ARG A 102 -19.88 -9.99 -26.83
CA ARG A 102 -20.01 -10.13 -25.38
C ARG A 102 -19.63 -8.84 -24.64
N ALA A 103 -19.39 -7.74 -25.36
CA ALA A 103 -19.08 -6.46 -24.74
C ALA A 103 -20.29 -5.98 -23.90
N PRO A 104 -20.08 -5.35 -22.73
CA PRO A 104 -21.17 -4.82 -21.91
C PRO A 104 -22.02 -3.77 -22.65
N GLU A 105 -21.37 -2.98 -23.51
CA GLU A 105 -22.00 -2.00 -24.38
C GLU A 105 -22.03 -2.51 -25.82
N THR A 106 -23.10 -2.19 -26.55
CA THR A 106 -23.19 -2.55 -27.97
C THR A 106 -22.16 -1.74 -28.76
N ILE A 107 -21.18 -2.44 -29.31
CA ILE A 107 -20.12 -1.86 -30.14
C ILE A 107 -20.06 -2.55 -31.50
N GLU A 108 -19.74 -1.79 -32.53
CA GLU A 108 -19.44 -2.34 -33.85
C GLU A 108 -17.95 -2.64 -33.97
N HIS A 109 -17.61 -3.80 -34.53
CA HIS A 109 -16.23 -4.14 -34.82
C HIS A 109 -15.67 -3.22 -35.92
N ARG A 110 -14.55 -2.55 -35.63
CA ARG A 110 -13.85 -1.67 -36.59
C ARG A 110 -12.43 -2.19 -36.84
N GLY A 111 -12.02 -2.21 -38.11
CA GLY A 111 -10.68 -2.63 -38.54
C GLY A 111 -10.58 -4.09 -39.04
N PRO A 112 -9.44 -4.46 -39.65
CA PRO A 112 -9.21 -5.81 -40.17
C PRO A 112 -9.02 -6.84 -39.04
N ARG A 113 -9.44 -8.09 -39.26
CA ARG A 113 -9.16 -9.23 -38.37
C ARG A 113 -7.97 -10.03 -38.91
N LEU A 114 -6.97 -10.30 -38.06
CA LEU A 114 -5.88 -11.23 -38.39
C LEU A 114 -6.31 -12.71 -38.30
N HIS A 115 -7.36 -13.01 -37.52
CA HIS A 115 -7.81 -14.37 -37.23
C HIS A 115 -9.33 -14.50 -37.23
N ALA A 116 -9.81 -15.69 -37.56
CA ALA A 116 -11.23 -16.04 -37.41
C ALA A 116 -11.60 -16.22 -35.92
N PRO A 117 -12.88 -16.02 -35.54
CA PRO A 117 -13.34 -16.25 -34.16
C PRO A 117 -12.92 -17.64 -33.66
N GLY A 118 -12.21 -17.70 -32.54
CA GLY A 118 -11.78 -18.94 -31.90
C GLY A 118 -10.43 -19.52 -32.36
N GLN A 119 -9.73 -18.89 -33.31
CA GLN A 119 -8.34 -19.27 -33.60
C GLN A 119 -7.39 -18.78 -32.50
N LYS A 120 -6.42 -19.61 -32.11
CA LYS A 120 -5.30 -19.16 -31.28
C LYS A 120 -4.54 -18.08 -32.07
N GLY A 121 -4.40 -16.89 -31.48
CA GLY A 121 -3.53 -15.86 -32.04
C GLY A 121 -2.10 -16.38 -32.15
N PHE A 122 -1.33 -15.85 -33.09
CA PHE A 122 0.12 -16.10 -33.13
C PHE A 122 0.72 -15.59 -31.81
N VAL A 123 1.19 -16.52 -30.98
CA VAL A 123 1.93 -16.24 -29.74
C VAL A 123 3.38 -15.92 -30.10
#